data_AF-A0A359KBT1-F1
#
_entry.id   AF-A0A359KBT1-F1
#
_cell.length_a   1.000
_cell.length_b   1.000
_cell.length_c   1.000
_cell.angle_alpha   90.00
_cell.angle_beta   90.00
_cell.angle_gamma   90.00
#
_symmetry.space_group_name_H-M   'P 1'
#
loop_
_entity.id
_entity.type
_entity.pdbx_description
1 polymer ?
#
loop_
_entity_poly.entity_id
_entity_poly.type
_entity_poly.pdbx_seq_one_letter_code
_entity_poly.pdbx_strand_id
1 'polypeptide(L)'
;ESFWVEGRSGVSNLPDGVETVRASAAGPDGSMWIVADVNAGSSTQPIKGQADVVLMKLDSAGNVVVSRALGAASKASGYAIAVDADGRVAVAGSVVGALVPGEAGASATTADSFVTVFDAEGREQWTQRRGARAEDEATAVSFGADGRVYVAGRAKSAMPGTSAVGGWDGYVQAFSESQIHSLAPIKATATGAAQFGTAGDDNVQAMTIDGDNLYTAGVENGAVVLRHFRVGPTGAPELLSERNLGASSGGEIAGLAVANGRLIVSGATGNGALNAGQVGNAHAGGQDAFFATLSTDLAASGADRLTYYGGEGDDTAADVKVHDGKVWLTGVSDRPLGAKKDDPTRGYLARLDAQTGQVEWSQTWTAAEGQAKPLALTVSSGGASVLDRLGLPQGEIDQSDSKALVDATAVRAGDRFYVQNPATGRQTAVTIEAKDTLQSLARKIELASGRHLKVTIKTDRDYLTGMDGDTRVTSGGVQRLSITSADGRAGAVLIPGEGGRDALAGLGLTPGFIGKSADDKKKTFGVDLSPLLNLSSAEAIAKSKDQVQLAIKAMRDAYRALSPEASKPPVTGQAPAYLQAQLANYQAALARLTG
;
A
#
# COMPACT_ATOMS: atom_id res chain seq x y z
N GLU A 1 12.31 -23.45 -5.23
CA GLU A 1 11.66 -23.31 -6.55
C GLU A 1 10.53 -22.30 -6.39
N SER A 2 10.48 -21.28 -7.25
CA SER A 2 9.52 -20.15 -7.16
C SER A 2 8.20 -20.41 -7.88
N PHE A 3 8.01 -21.61 -8.46
CA PHE A 3 6.82 -21.93 -9.26
C PHE A 3 6.06 -23.10 -8.66
N TRP A 4 4.74 -23.00 -8.65
CA TRP A 4 3.84 -24.00 -8.10
C TRP A 4 3.71 -25.22 -9.03
N VAL A 5 3.62 -26.40 -8.41
CA VAL A 5 3.19 -27.67 -9.02
C VAL A 5 2.09 -28.22 -8.13
N GLU A 6 1.13 -28.94 -8.70
CA GLU A 6 0.04 -29.56 -7.93
C GLU A 6 0.59 -30.35 -6.72
N GLY A 7 0.10 -30.00 -5.53
CA GLY A 7 0.56 -30.56 -4.26
C GLY A 7 1.89 -30.01 -3.71
N ARG A 8 2.47 -28.95 -4.27
CA ARG A 8 3.69 -28.30 -3.75
C ARG A 8 3.44 -26.88 -3.25
N SER A 9 4.12 -26.48 -2.18
CA SER A 9 4.18 -25.10 -1.69
C SER A 9 5.44 -24.40 -2.20
N GLY A 10 5.30 -23.14 -2.64
CA GLY A 10 6.41 -22.26 -2.97
C GLY A 10 6.64 -21.21 -1.87
N VAL A 11 7.86 -20.68 -1.78
CA VAL A 11 8.19 -19.54 -0.92
C VAL A 11 8.89 -18.49 -1.78
N SER A 12 8.37 -17.28 -1.74
CA SER A 12 8.95 -16.09 -2.35
C SER A 12 9.08 -15.00 -1.29
N ASN A 13 10.20 -14.27 -1.32
CA ASN A 13 10.35 -13.11 -0.45
C ASN A 13 9.47 -11.97 -0.98
N LEU A 14 8.92 -11.19 -0.06
CA LEU A 14 8.34 -9.89 -0.39
C LEU A 14 9.45 -8.92 -0.87
N PRO A 15 9.09 -7.84 -1.57
CA PRO A 15 10.03 -6.81 -1.96
C PRO A 15 10.85 -6.28 -0.77
N ASP A 16 12.11 -5.92 -1.04
CA ASP A 16 12.98 -5.32 -0.04
C ASP A 16 12.32 -4.09 0.60
N GLY A 17 12.36 -4.02 1.93
CA GLY A 17 11.80 -2.91 2.71
C GLY A 17 10.38 -3.14 3.25
N VAL A 18 9.67 -4.19 2.81
CA VAL A 18 8.39 -4.60 3.40
C VAL A 18 8.62 -5.28 4.74
N GLU A 19 8.02 -4.75 5.81
CA GLU A 19 8.19 -5.29 7.16
C GLU A 19 6.99 -6.15 7.60
N THR A 20 5.78 -5.64 7.44
CA THR A 20 4.55 -6.31 7.92
C THR A 20 3.44 -6.13 6.91
N VAL A 21 2.84 -7.24 6.47
CA VAL A 21 1.57 -7.22 5.72
C VAL A 21 0.43 -7.06 6.71
N ARG A 22 -0.42 -6.07 6.49
CA ARG A 22 -1.55 -5.72 7.35
C ARG A 22 -2.84 -6.40 6.90
N ALA A 23 -3.08 -6.44 5.59
CA ALA A 23 -4.25 -7.07 5.01
C ALA A 23 -3.98 -7.45 3.54
N SER A 24 -4.74 -8.43 3.03
CA SER A 24 -4.67 -8.83 1.63
C SER A 24 -6.02 -9.21 1.05
N ALA A 25 -6.19 -9.04 -0.26
CA ALA A 25 -7.36 -9.47 -1.01
C ALA A 25 -6.99 -9.93 -2.43
N ALA A 26 -7.75 -10.88 -2.97
CA ALA A 26 -7.60 -11.33 -4.36
C ALA A 26 -8.20 -10.32 -5.32
N GLY A 27 -7.52 -10.07 -6.43
CA GLY A 27 -8.10 -9.45 -7.62
C GLY A 27 -8.84 -10.47 -8.48
N PRO A 28 -9.84 -10.03 -9.27
CA PRO A 28 -10.58 -10.91 -10.20
C PRO A 28 -9.68 -11.48 -11.32
N ASP A 29 -8.51 -10.89 -11.55
CA ASP A 29 -7.48 -11.30 -12.51
C ASP A 29 -6.48 -12.33 -11.91
N GLY A 30 -6.69 -12.79 -10.68
CA GLY A 30 -5.75 -13.69 -9.99
C GLY A 30 -4.58 -12.98 -9.31
N SER A 31 -4.53 -11.65 -9.36
CA SER A 31 -3.57 -10.85 -8.60
C SER A 31 -3.87 -10.88 -7.10
N MET A 32 -2.89 -10.48 -6.30
CA MET A 32 -3.03 -10.27 -4.86
C MET A 32 -2.74 -8.81 -4.54
N TRP A 33 -3.73 -8.11 -3.98
CA TRP A 33 -3.52 -6.80 -3.39
C TRP A 33 -3.14 -6.94 -1.93
N ILE A 34 -2.12 -6.19 -1.50
CA ILE A 34 -1.67 -6.14 -0.12
C ILE A 34 -1.53 -4.71 0.36
N VAL A 35 -1.84 -4.50 1.63
CA VAL A 35 -1.47 -3.28 2.38
C VAL A 35 -0.35 -3.66 3.35
N ALA A 36 0.78 -2.96 3.30
CA ALA A 36 1.95 -3.32 4.09
C ALA A 36 2.72 -2.10 4.60
N ASP A 37 3.39 -2.26 5.74
CA ASP A 37 4.33 -1.26 6.26
C ASP A 37 5.68 -1.40 5.54
N VAL A 38 6.28 -0.27 5.15
CA VAL A 38 7.63 -0.22 4.56
C VAL A 38 8.57 0.72 5.31
N ASN A 39 9.84 0.29 5.45
CA ASN A 39 10.89 1.04 6.17
C ASN A 39 11.93 1.72 5.25
N ALA A 40 11.92 1.40 3.94
CA ALA A 40 12.77 2.02 2.93
C ALA A 40 11.99 2.13 1.60
N GLY A 41 11.86 3.35 1.08
CA GLY A 41 11.24 3.59 -0.23
C GLY A 41 12.22 3.27 -1.34
N SER A 42 11.72 2.84 -2.50
CA SER A 42 12.56 2.75 -3.70
C SER A 42 13.20 4.10 -4.04
N SER A 43 14.30 4.11 -4.77
CA SER A 43 14.97 5.34 -5.24
C SER A 43 14.06 6.27 -6.06
N THR A 44 12.92 5.76 -6.53
CA THR A 44 11.89 6.47 -7.30
C THR A 44 10.67 6.93 -6.47
N GLN A 45 10.52 6.45 -5.22
CA GLN A 45 9.49 6.91 -4.28
C GLN A 45 10.12 7.10 -2.89
N PRO A 46 10.76 8.25 -2.63
CA PRO A 46 11.35 8.52 -1.32
C PRO A 46 10.26 8.63 -0.24
N ILE A 47 10.44 7.87 0.84
CA ILE A 47 9.61 7.91 2.05
C ILE A 47 9.58 9.32 2.64
N LYS A 48 8.39 9.77 3.08
CA LYS A 48 8.22 11.08 3.71
C LYS A 48 8.06 11.02 5.25
N GLY A 49 7.98 9.82 5.84
CA GLY A 49 7.82 9.57 7.29
C GLY A 49 8.77 8.53 7.92
N GLN A 50 8.48 8.06 9.15
CA GLN A 50 9.27 7.02 9.85
C GLN A 50 8.88 5.57 9.45
N ALA A 51 7.68 5.37 8.92
CA ALA A 51 7.21 4.18 8.22
C ALA A 51 6.03 4.62 7.33
N ASP A 52 6.10 4.38 6.03
CA ASP A 52 4.99 4.66 5.12
C ASP A 52 4.23 3.34 4.89
N VAL A 53 2.91 3.41 4.78
CA VAL A 53 2.09 2.24 4.41
C VAL A 53 1.86 2.27 2.91
N VAL A 54 2.06 1.14 2.25
CA VAL A 54 1.92 1.01 0.81
C VAL A 54 0.81 0.03 0.45
N LEU A 55 0.09 0.36 -0.62
CA LEU A 55 -0.73 -0.56 -1.36
C LEU A 55 0.12 -1.15 -2.49
N MET A 56 0.21 -2.47 -2.54
CA MET A 56 0.91 -3.19 -3.60
C MET A 56 -0.02 -4.20 -4.28
N LYS A 57 0.11 -4.33 -5.61
CA LYS A 57 -0.49 -5.41 -6.41
C LYS A 57 0.61 -6.37 -6.81
N LEU A 58 0.43 -7.64 -6.47
CA LEU A 58 1.28 -8.75 -6.90
C LEU A 58 0.55 -9.53 -7.99
N ASP A 59 1.26 -9.93 -9.06
CA ASP A 59 0.70 -10.88 -10.02
C ASP A 59 0.61 -12.29 -9.41
N SER A 60 0.03 -13.23 -10.17
CA SER A 60 -0.11 -14.63 -9.77
C SER A 60 1.22 -15.37 -9.55
N ALA A 61 2.33 -14.82 -10.07
CA ALA A 61 3.68 -15.31 -9.84
C ALA A 61 4.39 -14.63 -8.66
N GLY A 62 3.72 -13.69 -7.97
CA GLY A 62 4.26 -12.96 -6.82
C GLY A 62 5.11 -11.75 -7.17
N ASN A 63 5.15 -11.30 -8.43
CA ASN A 63 5.88 -10.09 -8.82
C ASN A 63 5.04 -8.84 -8.56
N VAL A 64 5.69 -7.75 -8.10
CA VAL A 64 5.02 -6.45 -7.94
C VAL A 64 4.68 -5.82 -9.28
N VAL A 65 3.40 -5.56 -9.51
CA VAL A 65 2.87 -4.88 -10.70
C VAL A 65 2.53 -3.42 -10.40
N VAL A 66 2.06 -3.15 -9.18
CA VAL A 66 1.70 -1.81 -8.69
C VAL A 66 2.27 -1.63 -7.29
N SER A 67 2.80 -0.44 -7.00
CA SER A 67 3.19 -0.03 -5.64
C SER A 67 2.87 1.44 -5.46
N ARG A 68 2.15 1.77 -4.38
CA ARG A 68 1.72 3.13 -4.09
C ARG A 68 1.72 3.41 -2.60
N ALA A 69 2.37 4.50 -2.20
CA ALA A 69 2.28 5.02 -0.85
C ALA A 69 0.86 5.56 -0.57
N LEU A 70 0.29 5.16 0.57
CA LEU A 70 -1.06 5.53 1.01
C LEU A 70 -1.10 6.86 1.79
N GLY A 71 0.04 7.47 2.11
CA GLY A 71 0.06 8.79 2.75
C GLY A 71 1.42 9.20 3.31
N ALA A 72 1.48 10.42 3.83
CA ALA A 72 2.65 11.03 4.50
C ALA A 72 2.44 11.16 6.02
N ALA A 73 1.73 10.18 6.60
CA ALA A 73 1.31 10.20 7.99
C ALA A 73 2.49 10.01 8.95
N SER A 74 2.34 10.51 10.19
CA SER A 74 3.33 10.24 11.23
C SER A 74 3.20 8.83 11.81
N LYS A 75 1.97 8.30 11.85
CA LYS A 75 1.60 6.93 12.22
C LYS A 75 0.31 6.52 11.52
N ALA A 76 0.21 5.25 11.16
CA ALA A 76 -1.03 4.67 10.67
C ALA A 76 -1.17 3.19 11.07
N SER A 77 -2.40 2.72 11.24
CA SER A 77 -2.70 1.39 11.81
C SER A 77 -4.09 0.89 11.42
N GLY A 78 -4.35 -0.41 11.67
CA GLY A 78 -5.70 -0.98 11.59
C GLY A 78 -6.23 -1.16 10.16
N TYR A 79 -5.37 -1.53 9.23
CA TYR A 79 -5.74 -1.54 7.81
C TYR A 79 -6.65 -2.70 7.43
N ALA A 80 -7.69 -2.39 6.64
CA ALA A 80 -8.52 -3.34 5.92
C ALA A 80 -8.47 -3.07 4.42
N ILE A 81 -8.65 -4.11 3.63
CA ILE A 81 -8.71 -4.03 2.16
C ILE A 81 -9.88 -4.85 1.62
N ALA A 82 -10.56 -4.31 0.62
CA ALA A 82 -11.55 -5.02 -0.19
C ALA A 82 -11.30 -4.78 -1.67
N VAL A 83 -11.62 -5.77 -2.50
CA VAL A 83 -11.55 -5.67 -3.96
C VAL A 83 -12.93 -6.04 -4.52
N ASP A 84 -13.47 -5.17 -5.38
CA ASP A 84 -14.74 -5.38 -6.07
C ASP A 84 -14.54 -6.25 -7.32
N ALA A 85 -15.64 -6.76 -7.89
CA ALA A 85 -15.63 -7.63 -9.06
C ALA A 85 -15.08 -6.93 -10.33
N ASP A 86 -15.14 -5.59 -10.38
CA ASP A 86 -14.55 -4.78 -11.44
C ASP A 86 -13.05 -4.46 -11.21
N GLY A 87 -12.48 -4.96 -10.11
CA GLY A 87 -11.08 -4.77 -9.74
C GLY A 87 -10.81 -3.51 -8.92
N ARG A 88 -11.81 -2.65 -8.64
CA ARG A 88 -11.63 -1.50 -7.74
C ARG A 88 -11.22 -1.97 -6.35
N VAL A 89 -10.37 -1.19 -5.70
CA VAL A 89 -9.79 -1.51 -4.39
C VAL A 89 -10.18 -0.45 -3.39
N ALA A 90 -10.71 -0.85 -2.23
CA ALA A 90 -10.92 0.04 -1.10
C ALA A 90 -9.94 -0.30 0.02
N VAL A 91 -9.24 0.69 0.54
CA VAL A 91 -8.39 0.57 1.73
C VAL A 91 -8.93 1.48 2.82
N ALA A 92 -9.14 0.94 4.01
CA ALA A 92 -9.53 1.69 5.18
C ALA A 92 -8.54 1.49 6.31
N GLY A 93 -8.45 2.45 7.23
CA GLY A 93 -7.56 2.39 8.38
C GLY A 93 -7.67 3.63 9.25
N SER A 94 -6.71 3.84 10.14
CA SER A 94 -6.58 5.06 10.94
C SER A 94 -5.27 5.79 10.65
N VAL A 95 -5.32 7.12 10.71
CA VAL A 95 -4.19 8.01 10.41
C VAL A 95 -4.03 9.10 11.47
N VAL A 96 -2.80 9.31 11.94
CA VAL A 96 -2.42 10.48 12.75
C VAL A 96 -1.66 11.47 11.87
N GLY A 97 -2.06 12.73 11.91
CA GLY A 97 -1.46 13.80 11.09
C GLY A 97 -2.16 13.98 9.75
N ALA A 98 -1.40 14.35 8.71
CA ALA A 98 -1.94 14.68 7.39
C ALA A 98 -1.89 13.45 6.46
N LEU A 99 -3.07 12.98 6.04
CA LEU A 99 -3.20 11.94 5.00
C LEU A 99 -2.94 12.55 3.62
N VAL A 100 -3.50 13.74 3.38
CA VAL A 100 -3.26 14.59 2.21
C VAL A 100 -2.44 15.80 2.66
N PRO A 101 -1.35 16.17 1.96
CA PRO A 101 -0.50 17.30 2.35
C PRO A 101 -1.31 18.60 2.51
N GLY A 102 -1.25 19.20 3.69
CA GLY A 102 -1.98 20.43 4.03
C GLY A 102 -3.34 20.20 4.68
N GLU A 103 -3.87 18.97 4.65
CA GLU A 103 -5.20 18.61 5.18
C GLU A 103 -5.03 17.69 6.40
N ALA A 104 -4.77 18.29 7.56
CA ALA A 104 -4.92 17.60 8.84
C ALA A 104 -6.40 17.55 9.23
N GLY A 105 -6.82 16.50 9.94
CA GLY A 105 -8.15 16.45 10.55
C GLY A 105 -8.31 17.51 11.63
N ALA A 106 -9.38 17.44 12.42
CA ALA A 106 -9.61 18.45 13.47
C ALA A 106 -8.45 18.57 14.49
N SER A 107 -7.62 17.52 14.62
CA SER A 107 -6.41 17.51 15.43
C SER A 107 -5.31 16.71 14.73
N ALA A 108 -4.10 17.29 14.63
CA ALA A 108 -2.95 16.64 13.99
C ALA A 108 -2.35 15.49 14.84
N THR A 109 -2.74 15.36 16.11
CA THR A 109 -2.25 14.33 17.05
C THR A 109 -3.30 13.27 17.37
N THR A 110 -4.50 13.40 16.84
CA THR A 110 -5.60 12.45 17.05
C THR A 110 -5.69 11.53 15.83
N ALA A 111 -5.94 10.23 16.08
CA ALA A 111 -6.16 9.27 15.01
C ALA A 111 -7.55 9.48 14.41
N ASP A 112 -7.62 9.61 13.09
CA ASP A 112 -8.87 9.63 12.33
C ASP A 112 -8.95 8.41 11.42
N SER A 113 -10.13 7.82 11.33
CA SER A 113 -10.50 6.86 10.31
C SER A 113 -10.50 7.50 8.94
N PHE A 114 -10.10 6.70 7.95
CA PHE A 114 -10.19 7.06 6.56
C PHE A 114 -10.51 5.84 5.71
N VAL A 115 -10.99 6.12 4.50
CA VAL A 115 -11.11 5.16 3.41
C VAL A 115 -10.67 5.82 2.12
N THR A 116 -9.89 5.09 1.33
CA THR A 116 -9.46 5.49 -0.02
C THR A 116 -9.85 4.41 -1.01
N VAL A 117 -10.48 4.82 -2.11
CA VAL A 117 -10.81 3.92 -3.23
C VAL A 117 -9.86 4.15 -4.39
N PHE A 118 -9.44 3.04 -4.99
CA PHE A 118 -8.58 2.97 -6.16
C PHE A 118 -9.29 2.22 -7.29
N ASP A 119 -8.93 2.53 -8.54
CA ASP A 119 -9.31 1.71 -9.69
C ASP A 119 -8.49 0.41 -9.77
N ALA A 120 -8.80 -0.45 -10.75
CA ALA A 120 -8.14 -1.74 -10.96
C ALA A 120 -6.64 -1.64 -11.31
N GLU A 121 -6.18 -0.45 -11.71
CA GLU A 121 -4.77 -0.14 -11.97
C GLU A 121 -4.08 0.52 -10.76
N GLY A 122 -4.80 0.75 -9.65
CA GLY A 122 -4.28 1.34 -8.41
C GLY A 122 -4.27 2.87 -8.37
N ARG A 123 -4.99 3.56 -9.27
CA ARG A 123 -5.13 5.02 -9.24
C ARG A 123 -6.21 5.44 -8.27
N GLU A 124 -5.95 6.50 -7.51
CA GLU A 124 -6.91 7.01 -6.53
C GLU A 124 -8.12 7.58 -7.26
N GLN A 125 -9.30 7.15 -6.84
CA GLN A 125 -10.55 7.76 -7.26
C GLN A 125 -10.98 8.83 -6.27
N TRP A 126 -10.93 8.52 -4.98
CA TRP A 126 -11.25 9.45 -3.91
C TRP A 126 -10.76 8.95 -2.55
N THR A 127 -10.66 9.88 -1.60
CA THR A 127 -10.36 9.61 -0.19
C THR A 127 -11.39 10.34 0.68
N GLN A 128 -11.90 9.66 1.71
CA GLN A 128 -12.72 10.23 2.77
C GLN A 128 -12.05 10.03 4.12
N ARG A 129 -12.03 11.08 4.93
CA ARG A 129 -11.53 11.06 6.30
C ARG A 129 -12.62 11.65 7.19
N ARG A 130 -12.83 11.08 8.37
CA ARG A 130 -13.85 11.62 9.31
C ARG A 130 -13.43 12.94 9.93
N GLY A 131 -12.18 13.06 10.39
CA GLY A 131 -11.64 14.32 10.93
C GLY A 131 -12.29 14.74 12.25
N ALA A 132 -12.62 13.79 13.13
CA ALA A 132 -13.29 14.06 14.39
C ALA A 132 -12.32 14.65 15.44
N ARG A 133 -12.87 15.18 16.54
CA ARG A 133 -12.07 15.72 17.65
C ARG A 133 -11.56 14.64 18.61
N ALA A 134 -12.18 13.47 18.61
CA ALA A 134 -11.77 12.30 19.38
C ALA A 134 -11.35 11.19 18.42
N GLU A 135 -10.65 10.18 18.94
CA GLU A 135 -10.09 9.12 18.11
C GLU A 135 -11.17 8.28 17.43
N ASP A 136 -10.89 7.88 16.19
CA ASP A 136 -11.63 6.86 15.47
C ASP A 136 -10.74 6.01 14.56
N GLU A 137 -11.17 4.77 14.36
CA GLU A 137 -10.45 3.76 13.60
C GLU A 137 -11.43 3.06 12.67
N ALA A 138 -11.04 2.89 11.41
CA ALA A 138 -11.71 1.96 10.50
C ALA A 138 -10.93 0.64 10.53
N THR A 139 -11.60 -0.47 10.73
CA THR A 139 -11.01 -1.82 10.88
C THR A 139 -11.55 -2.81 9.84
N ALA A 140 -12.61 -2.44 9.12
CA ALA A 140 -13.16 -3.24 8.03
C ALA A 140 -13.71 -2.35 6.91
N VAL A 141 -13.62 -2.84 5.68
CA VAL A 141 -14.18 -2.18 4.48
C VAL A 141 -14.74 -3.24 3.54
N SER A 142 -15.82 -2.91 2.83
CA SER A 142 -16.43 -3.80 1.84
C SER A 142 -17.18 -3.01 0.76
N PHE A 143 -17.24 -3.54 -0.46
CA PHE A 143 -18.08 -3.02 -1.53
C PHE A 143 -19.45 -3.72 -1.49
N GLY A 144 -20.52 -2.94 -1.56
CA GLY A 144 -21.86 -3.48 -1.74
C GLY A 144 -22.22 -3.70 -3.20
N ALA A 145 -23.15 -4.62 -3.46
CA ALA A 145 -23.69 -4.85 -4.80
C ALA A 145 -24.43 -3.63 -5.38
N ASP A 146 -24.76 -2.66 -4.53
CA ASP A 146 -25.33 -1.35 -4.89
C ASP A 146 -24.27 -0.33 -5.35
N GLY A 147 -23.00 -0.73 -5.42
CA GLY A 147 -21.87 0.11 -5.83
C GLY A 147 -21.35 1.04 -4.73
N ARG A 148 -21.86 0.93 -3.50
CA ARG A 148 -21.40 1.73 -2.35
C ARG A 148 -20.20 1.10 -1.66
N VAL A 149 -19.49 1.92 -0.91
CA VAL A 149 -18.44 1.48 0.00
C VAL A 149 -18.94 1.56 1.43
N TYR A 150 -18.86 0.44 2.13
CA TYR A 150 -19.19 0.33 3.55
C TYR A 150 -17.89 0.25 4.35
N VAL A 151 -17.81 1.02 5.41
CA VAL A 151 -16.68 1.05 6.34
C VAL A 151 -17.22 0.77 7.73
N ALA A 152 -16.54 -0.10 8.48
CA ALA A 152 -16.84 -0.35 9.87
C ALA A 152 -15.59 -0.19 10.73
N GLY A 153 -15.81 0.09 12.02
CA GLY A 153 -14.72 0.31 12.96
C GLY A 153 -15.23 0.77 14.30
N ARG A 154 -14.44 1.61 14.99
CA ARG A 154 -14.79 2.15 16.30
C ARG A 154 -14.49 3.64 16.44
N ALA A 155 -15.23 4.33 17.28
CA ALA A 155 -15.10 5.76 17.52
C ALA A 155 -15.32 6.13 19.00
N LYS A 156 -14.52 7.07 19.52
CA LYS A 156 -14.71 7.70 20.85
C LYS A 156 -15.67 8.89 20.84
N SER A 157 -16.37 9.11 19.73
CA SER A 157 -17.26 10.25 19.54
C SER A 157 -18.43 9.89 18.64
N ALA A 158 -19.51 10.65 18.73
CA ALA A 158 -20.71 10.44 17.93
C ALA A 158 -20.43 10.53 16.42
N MET A 159 -20.85 9.53 15.65
CA MET A 159 -20.88 9.59 14.19
C MET A 159 -21.89 10.66 13.71
N PRO A 160 -21.74 11.21 12.50
CA PRO A 160 -22.71 12.17 11.98
C PRO A 160 -24.14 11.62 12.02
N GLY A 161 -25.02 12.28 12.77
CA GLY A 161 -26.42 11.88 12.91
C GLY A 161 -26.68 10.77 13.94
N THR A 162 -25.69 10.36 14.73
CA THR A 162 -25.82 9.38 15.81
C THR A 162 -25.45 9.99 17.16
N SER A 163 -25.51 9.18 18.22
CA SER A 163 -25.03 9.52 19.57
C SER A 163 -23.94 8.53 19.98
N ALA A 164 -22.93 9.01 20.70
CA ALA A 164 -21.98 8.12 21.37
C ALA A 164 -22.70 7.35 22.49
N VAL A 165 -22.32 6.08 22.67
CA VAL A 165 -22.92 5.15 23.64
C VAL A 165 -22.04 5.05 24.89
N GLY A 166 -20.71 5.04 24.72
CA GLY A 166 -19.76 4.81 25.78
C GLY A 166 -18.34 5.28 25.47
N GLY A 167 -17.35 4.44 25.81
CA GLY A 167 -15.93 4.67 25.59
C GLY A 167 -15.59 4.62 24.11
N TRP A 168 -15.18 3.46 23.63
CA TRP A 168 -15.14 3.15 22.21
C TRP A 168 -16.46 2.51 21.78
N ASP A 169 -17.11 3.07 20.75
CA ASP A 169 -18.33 2.48 20.18
C ASP A 169 -18.06 1.94 18.78
N GLY A 170 -18.67 0.82 18.43
CA GLY A 170 -18.67 0.29 17.07
C GLY A 170 -19.48 1.19 16.11
N TYR A 171 -19.06 1.28 14.85
CA TYR A 171 -19.85 1.95 13.81
C TYR A 171 -19.81 1.22 12.47
N VAL A 172 -20.81 1.51 11.65
CA VAL A 172 -20.84 1.26 10.20
C VAL A 172 -21.20 2.57 9.50
N GLN A 173 -20.48 2.92 8.43
CA GLN A 173 -20.71 4.11 7.61
C GLN A 173 -20.71 3.73 6.13
N ALA A 174 -21.69 4.24 5.38
CA ALA A 174 -21.83 4.01 3.95
C ALA A 174 -21.45 5.25 3.14
N PHE A 175 -20.78 5.04 2.01
CA PHE A 175 -20.40 6.07 1.05
C PHE A 175 -20.95 5.73 -0.33
N SER A 176 -21.62 6.71 -0.95
CA SER A 176 -22.01 6.64 -2.36
C SER A 176 -21.11 7.51 -3.20
N GLU A 177 -20.84 7.05 -4.42
CA GLU A 177 -20.08 7.78 -5.40
C GLU A 177 -21.00 8.53 -6.36
N SER A 178 -20.55 9.70 -6.81
CA SER A 178 -21.21 10.46 -7.86
C SER A 178 -20.16 11.06 -8.79
N GLN A 179 -20.43 11.01 -10.09
CA GLN A 179 -19.60 11.64 -11.10
C GLN A 179 -20.52 12.35 -12.09
N ILE A 180 -20.40 13.67 -12.19
CA ILE A 180 -21.34 14.50 -12.98
C ILE A 180 -21.15 14.22 -14.49
N HIS A 181 -19.95 13.83 -14.91
CA HIS A 181 -19.61 13.34 -16.24
C HIS A 181 -18.26 12.60 -16.19
N SER A 182 -17.92 11.82 -17.21
CA SER A 182 -16.72 10.96 -17.25
C SER A 182 -15.37 11.66 -17.03
N LEU A 183 -15.30 12.98 -17.22
CA LEU A 183 -14.10 13.79 -16.97
C LEU A 183 -14.07 14.48 -15.60
N ALA A 184 -15.13 14.39 -14.79
CA ALA A 184 -15.18 15.03 -13.48
C ALA A 184 -14.53 14.11 -12.43
N PRO A 185 -13.94 14.66 -11.35
CA PRO A 185 -13.53 13.84 -10.21
C PRO A 185 -14.72 13.06 -9.64
N ILE A 186 -14.49 11.82 -9.24
CA ILE A 186 -15.48 11.05 -8.49
C ILE A 186 -15.59 11.68 -7.11
N LYS A 187 -16.82 11.97 -6.68
CA LYS A 187 -17.11 12.50 -5.35
C LYS A 187 -17.83 11.44 -4.53
N ALA A 188 -17.17 11.00 -3.46
CA ALA A 188 -17.81 10.22 -2.40
C ALA A 188 -18.63 11.12 -1.46
N THR A 189 -19.80 10.66 -1.07
CA THR A 189 -20.69 11.30 -0.09
C THR A 189 -21.16 10.26 0.90
N ALA A 190 -21.06 10.55 2.20
CA ALA A 190 -21.61 9.69 3.23
C ALA A 190 -23.15 9.65 3.12
N THR A 191 -23.72 8.46 3.04
CA THR A 191 -25.17 8.27 2.85
C THR A 191 -25.90 7.72 4.06
N GLY A 192 -25.16 7.25 5.07
CA GLY A 192 -25.72 6.91 6.37
C GLY A 192 -24.67 6.30 7.28
N ALA A 193 -24.99 6.27 8.58
CA ALA A 193 -24.18 5.60 9.58
C ALA A 193 -25.06 4.99 10.67
N ALA A 194 -24.56 3.93 11.29
CA ALA A 194 -25.06 3.38 12.54
C ALA A 194 -23.90 3.33 13.53
N GLN A 195 -24.17 3.69 14.79
CA GLN A 195 -23.23 3.57 15.91
C GLN A 195 -23.90 2.72 16.99
N PHE A 196 -23.14 1.80 17.58
CA PHE A 196 -23.65 0.76 18.47
C PHE A 196 -22.56 0.32 19.45
N GLY A 197 -22.97 -0.40 20.48
CA GLY A 197 -22.08 -0.90 21.52
C GLY A 197 -22.72 -0.78 22.90
N THR A 198 -21.86 -0.67 23.89
CA THR A 198 -22.16 -0.61 25.31
C THR A 198 -21.63 0.70 25.90
N ALA A 199 -21.66 0.84 27.22
CA ALA A 199 -21.00 1.97 27.89
C ALA A 199 -19.46 1.80 27.96
N GLY A 200 -18.94 0.61 27.65
CA GLY A 200 -17.53 0.25 27.76
C GLY A 200 -16.75 0.55 26.48
N ASP A 201 -15.65 -0.20 26.29
CA ASP A 201 -14.89 -0.20 25.05
C ASP A 201 -15.36 -1.36 24.16
N ASP A 202 -15.82 -1.00 22.97
CA ASP A 202 -16.33 -1.89 21.94
C ASP A 202 -15.55 -1.71 20.65
N ASN A 203 -15.47 -2.78 19.86
CA ASN A 203 -14.77 -2.74 18.59
C ASN A 203 -15.46 -3.63 17.55
N VAL A 204 -15.44 -3.19 16.29
CA VAL A 204 -15.73 -4.05 15.14
C VAL A 204 -14.40 -4.60 14.63
N GLN A 205 -14.33 -5.91 14.39
CA GLN A 205 -13.11 -6.58 13.92
C GLN A 205 -13.27 -7.14 12.51
N ALA A 206 -14.50 -7.47 12.11
CA ALA A 206 -14.78 -7.95 10.76
C ALA A 206 -16.15 -7.48 10.27
N MET A 207 -16.27 -7.36 8.95
CA MET A 207 -17.51 -7.03 8.25
C MET A 207 -17.59 -7.81 6.94
N THR A 208 -18.80 -8.20 6.55
CA THR A 208 -19.09 -8.75 5.23
C THR A 208 -20.46 -8.28 4.75
N ILE A 209 -20.69 -8.33 3.44
CA ILE A 209 -21.96 -7.93 2.82
C ILE A 209 -22.40 -8.99 1.81
N ASP A 210 -23.68 -9.34 1.82
CA ASP A 210 -24.32 -10.28 0.91
C ASP A 210 -25.67 -9.72 0.46
N GLY A 211 -25.72 -9.21 -0.77
CA GLY A 211 -26.83 -8.42 -1.28
C GLY A 211 -27.08 -7.20 -0.38
N ASP A 212 -28.30 -7.08 0.14
CA ASP A 212 -28.71 -5.99 1.04
C ASP A 212 -28.39 -6.28 2.53
N ASN A 213 -27.71 -7.37 2.83
CA ASN A 213 -27.40 -7.79 4.21
C ASN A 213 -25.95 -7.48 4.54
N LEU A 214 -25.73 -6.58 5.50
CA LEU A 214 -24.41 -6.27 6.04
C LEU A 214 -24.27 -6.92 7.41
N TYR A 215 -23.18 -7.62 7.65
CA TYR A 215 -22.88 -8.24 8.94
C TYR A 215 -21.62 -7.65 9.53
N THR A 216 -21.62 -7.41 10.83
CA THR A 216 -20.41 -7.07 11.59
C THR A 216 -20.20 -8.06 12.72
N ALA A 217 -18.94 -8.24 13.10
CA ALA A 217 -18.54 -9.05 14.24
C ALA A 217 -17.41 -8.35 14.99
N GLY A 218 -17.42 -8.45 16.31
CA GLY A 218 -16.38 -7.87 17.14
C GLY A 218 -16.55 -8.19 18.62
N VAL A 219 -15.83 -7.45 19.46
CA VAL A 219 -15.83 -7.64 20.91
C VAL A 219 -16.41 -6.40 21.58
N GLU A 220 -17.41 -6.62 22.42
CA GLU A 220 -18.16 -5.58 23.12
C GLU A 220 -18.18 -5.89 24.61
N ASN A 221 -17.55 -5.03 25.40
CA ASN A 221 -17.35 -5.25 26.84
C ASN A 221 -16.89 -6.69 27.18
N GLY A 222 -15.98 -7.24 26.36
CA GLY A 222 -15.43 -8.59 26.53
C GLY A 222 -16.29 -9.74 25.99
N ALA A 223 -17.43 -9.48 25.35
CA ALA A 223 -18.25 -10.50 24.69
C ALA A 223 -18.13 -10.42 23.17
N VAL A 224 -18.16 -11.58 22.49
CA VAL A 224 -18.22 -11.65 21.03
C VAL A 224 -19.66 -11.36 20.58
N VAL A 225 -19.84 -10.31 19.79
CA VAL A 225 -21.17 -9.86 19.32
C VAL A 225 -21.18 -9.78 17.79
N LEU A 226 -22.22 -10.35 17.21
CA LEU A 226 -22.55 -10.29 15.79
C LEU A 226 -23.76 -9.37 15.58
N ARG A 227 -23.75 -8.56 14.53
CA ARG A 227 -24.90 -7.78 14.11
C ARG A 227 -25.21 -7.97 12.64
N HIS A 228 -26.49 -7.94 12.33
CA HIS A 228 -27.03 -8.00 10.98
C HIS A 228 -27.80 -6.71 10.70
N PHE A 229 -27.37 -6.00 9.67
CA PHE A 229 -27.99 -4.79 9.18
C PHE A 229 -28.60 -5.05 7.80
N ARG A 230 -29.71 -4.38 7.51
CA ARG A 230 -30.17 -4.16 6.14
C ARG A 230 -29.55 -2.87 5.63
N VAL A 231 -29.05 -2.88 4.40
CA VAL A 231 -28.66 -1.66 3.69
C VAL A 231 -29.72 -1.34 2.65
N GLY A 232 -30.53 -0.31 2.93
CA GLY A 232 -31.65 0.06 2.06
C GLY A 232 -31.23 0.91 0.85
N PRO A 233 -32.20 1.35 0.02
CA PRO A 233 -31.94 2.20 -1.14
C PRO A 233 -31.22 3.52 -0.82
N THR A 234 -31.32 4.02 0.42
CA THR A 234 -30.61 5.22 0.90
C THR A 234 -29.17 4.93 1.32
N GLY A 235 -28.81 3.66 1.55
CA GLY A 235 -27.48 3.22 2.00
C GLY A 235 -27.27 3.31 3.51
N ALA A 236 -28.25 3.84 4.26
CA ALA A 236 -28.17 3.85 5.71
C ALA A 236 -28.34 2.42 6.26
N PRO A 237 -27.41 1.94 7.10
CA PRO A 237 -27.52 0.63 7.73
C PRO A 237 -28.62 0.63 8.80
N GLU A 238 -29.60 -0.27 8.67
CA GLU A 238 -30.69 -0.52 9.61
C GLU A 238 -30.42 -1.81 10.37
N LEU A 239 -30.24 -1.75 11.69
CA LEU A 239 -30.02 -2.96 12.51
C LEU A 239 -31.28 -3.83 12.52
N LEU A 240 -31.13 -5.11 12.15
CA LEU A 240 -32.21 -6.09 12.14
C LEU A 240 -32.12 -7.07 13.32
N SER A 241 -30.93 -7.58 13.59
CA SER A 241 -30.72 -8.55 14.66
C SER A 241 -29.30 -8.50 15.20
N GLU A 242 -29.15 -9.05 16.40
CA GLU A 242 -27.89 -9.17 17.11
C GLU A 242 -27.82 -10.57 17.74
N ARG A 243 -26.62 -11.14 17.79
CA ARG A 243 -26.34 -12.36 18.54
C ARG A 243 -25.05 -12.22 19.33
N ASN A 244 -25.17 -12.37 20.64
CA ASN A 244 -24.04 -12.49 21.55
C ASN A 244 -23.61 -13.97 21.64
N LEU A 245 -22.36 -14.26 21.28
CA LEU A 245 -21.78 -15.60 21.33
C LEU A 245 -21.17 -15.95 22.70
N GLY A 246 -21.13 -15.03 23.65
CA GLY A 246 -20.52 -15.19 24.96
C GLY A 246 -19.18 -14.47 25.09
N ALA A 247 -18.49 -14.68 26.21
CA ALA A 247 -17.22 -14.03 26.49
C ALA A 247 -16.16 -14.38 25.42
N SER A 248 -15.35 -13.40 25.01
CA SER A 248 -14.23 -13.63 24.10
C SER A 248 -13.07 -14.36 24.77
N SER A 249 -12.96 -14.27 26.11
CA SER A 249 -11.89 -14.88 26.90
C SER A 249 -10.49 -14.57 26.35
N GLY A 250 -10.25 -13.29 26.07
CA GLY A 250 -8.99 -12.81 25.48
C GLY A 250 -8.87 -13.05 23.97
N GLY A 251 -9.90 -13.61 23.36
CA GLY A 251 -9.99 -13.89 21.93
C GLY A 251 -10.43 -12.70 21.07
N GLU A 252 -10.39 -12.92 19.77
CA GLU A 252 -10.70 -11.94 18.72
C GLU A 252 -11.38 -12.60 17.51
N ILE A 253 -12.05 -11.79 16.70
CA ILE A 253 -12.58 -12.18 15.40
C ILE A 253 -11.51 -11.92 14.32
N ALA A 254 -11.21 -12.95 13.55
CA ALA A 254 -10.29 -12.87 12.41
C ALA A 254 -11.01 -12.57 11.09
N GLY A 255 -12.28 -12.97 10.96
CA GLY A 255 -13.06 -12.60 9.79
C GLY A 255 -14.49 -13.11 9.78
N LEU A 256 -15.20 -12.63 8.76
CA LEU A 256 -16.62 -12.82 8.54
C LEU A 256 -16.88 -13.00 7.04
N ALA A 257 -17.74 -13.94 6.68
CA ALA A 257 -18.12 -14.18 5.28
C ALA A 257 -19.53 -14.76 5.20
N VAL A 258 -20.16 -14.71 4.02
CA VAL A 258 -21.41 -15.43 3.74
C VAL A 258 -21.16 -16.42 2.62
N ALA A 259 -21.56 -17.67 2.83
CA ALA A 259 -21.53 -18.68 1.77
C ALA A 259 -22.65 -19.70 1.96
N ASN A 260 -23.25 -20.13 0.85
CA ASN A 260 -24.33 -21.13 0.84
C ASN A 260 -25.49 -20.78 1.80
N GLY A 261 -25.82 -19.48 1.92
CA GLY A 261 -26.89 -19.00 2.79
C GLY A 261 -26.60 -19.11 4.30
N ARG A 262 -25.33 -19.28 4.69
CA ARG A 262 -24.89 -19.26 6.10
C ARG A 262 -23.89 -18.15 6.34
N LEU A 263 -23.98 -17.52 7.51
CA LEU A 263 -22.97 -16.61 8.00
C LEU A 263 -21.82 -17.42 8.60
N ILE A 264 -20.61 -17.11 8.17
CA ILE A 264 -19.39 -17.75 8.60
C ILE A 264 -18.61 -16.77 9.47
N VAL A 265 -18.27 -17.21 10.68
CA VAL A 265 -17.49 -16.43 11.65
C VAL A 265 -16.26 -17.24 12.03
N SER A 266 -15.10 -16.61 12.06
CA SER A 266 -13.90 -17.26 12.59
C SER A 266 -13.06 -16.30 13.41
N GLY A 267 -12.26 -16.87 14.30
CA GLY A 267 -11.41 -16.11 15.20
C GLY A 267 -10.63 -17.04 16.09
N ALA A 268 -10.13 -16.53 17.20
CA ALA A 268 -9.56 -17.32 18.28
C ALA A 268 -10.24 -16.97 19.59
N THR A 269 -10.36 -17.93 20.51
CA THR A 269 -10.94 -17.69 21.84
C THR A 269 -10.44 -18.71 22.84
N GLY A 270 -10.29 -18.31 24.11
CA GLY A 270 -10.15 -19.26 25.22
C GLY A 270 -11.49 -19.73 25.80
N ASN A 271 -12.62 -19.37 25.17
CA ASN A 271 -13.95 -19.78 25.59
C ASN A 271 -14.37 -21.04 24.82
N GLY A 272 -14.33 -22.20 25.47
CA GLY A 272 -14.79 -23.48 24.90
C GLY A 272 -16.32 -23.67 24.82
N ALA A 273 -17.11 -22.65 25.16
CA ALA A 273 -18.56 -22.71 25.22
C ALA A 273 -19.23 -21.51 24.51
N LEU A 274 -18.72 -21.12 23.34
CA LEU A 274 -19.39 -20.08 22.54
C LEU A 274 -20.81 -20.52 22.14
N ASN A 275 -21.77 -19.60 22.21
CA ASN A 275 -23.16 -19.80 21.79
C ASN A 275 -23.31 -19.76 20.26
N ALA A 276 -22.61 -20.66 19.58
CA ALA A 276 -22.45 -20.68 18.11
C ALA A 276 -22.89 -22.01 17.47
N GLY A 277 -23.74 -22.77 18.15
CA GLY A 277 -24.35 -24.00 17.61
C GLY A 277 -23.76 -25.29 18.16
N GLN A 278 -23.96 -26.39 17.43
CA GLN A 278 -23.49 -27.70 17.81
C GLN A 278 -21.97 -27.79 17.64
N VAL A 279 -21.27 -28.24 18.69
CA VAL A 279 -19.80 -28.37 18.69
C VAL A 279 -19.40 -29.64 17.93
N GLY A 280 -18.67 -29.47 16.83
CA GLY A 280 -18.07 -30.57 16.05
C GLY A 280 -16.76 -31.06 16.66
N ASN A 281 -15.79 -30.16 16.76
CA ASN A 281 -14.53 -30.39 17.48
C ASN A 281 -14.53 -29.56 18.75
N ALA A 282 -14.18 -30.18 19.88
CA ALA A 282 -14.13 -29.52 21.17
C ALA A 282 -12.87 -28.65 21.31
N HIS A 283 -12.99 -27.64 22.17
CA HIS A 283 -11.86 -26.84 22.63
C HIS A 283 -10.84 -27.70 23.39
N ALA A 284 -9.56 -27.53 23.09
CA ALA A 284 -8.46 -28.39 23.49
C ALA A 284 -7.55 -27.76 24.55
N GLY A 285 -7.45 -26.43 24.64
CA GLY A 285 -6.33 -25.82 25.38
C GLY A 285 -6.50 -24.36 25.80
N GLY A 286 -5.45 -23.57 25.59
CA GLY A 286 -5.38 -22.14 25.92
C GLY A 286 -6.39 -21.33 25.11
N GLN A 287 -5.90 -20.63 24.10
CA GLN A 287 -6.76 -20.11 23.04
C GLN A 287 -6.82 -21.11 21.89
N ASP A 288 -8.01 -21.40 21.38
CA ASP A 288 -8.17 -22.14 20.14
C ASP A 288 -8.71 -21.25 19.04
N ALA A 289 -8.26 -21.49 17.80
CA ALA A 289 -8.95 -20.97 16.65
C ALA A 289 -10.35 -21.60 16.56
N PHE A 290 -11.36 -20.82 16.22
CA PHE A 290 -12.72 -21.32 16.04
C PHE A 290 -13.29 -20.93 14.70
N PHE A 291 -14.23 -21.75 14.25
CA PHE A 291 -15.03 -21.56 13.06
C PHE A 291 -16.49 -21.85 13.38
N ALA A 292 -17.37 -20.91 13.09
CA ALA A 292 -18.80 -21.06 13.28
C ALA A 292 -19.57 -20.81 11.98
N THR A 293 -20.55 -21.67 11.69
CA THR A 293 -21.55 -21.42 10.65
C THR A 293 -22.89 -21.17 11.30
N LEU A 294 -23.45 -20.00 11.06
CA LEU A 294 -24.64 -19.50 11.72
C LEU A 294 -25.73 -19.19 10.70
N SER A 295 -26.96 -19.12 11.19
CA SER A 295 -28.09 -18.60 10.41
C SER A 295 -27.89 -17.12 10.10
N THR A 296 -28.25 -16.70 8.89
CA THR A 296 -28.04 -15.32 8.39
C THR A 296 -28.99 -14.29 9.01
N ASP A 297 -30.03 -14.71 9.71
CA ASP A 297 -30.85 -13.85 10.57
C ASP A 297 -30.30 -13.72 11.99
N LEU A 298 -29.17 -14.38 12.29
CA LEU A 298 -28.53 -14.51 13.59
C LEU A 298 -29.38 -15.24 14.65
N ALA A 299 -30.51 -15.83 14.29
CA ALA A 299 -31.28 -16.66 15.20
C ALA A 299 -30.52 -17.98 15.49
N ALA A 300 -30.58 -18.44 16.74
CA ALA A 300 -30.01 -19.73 17.11
C ALA A 300 -30.76 -20.86 16.40
N SER A 301 -30.02 -21.71 15.69
CA SER A 301 -30.58 -22.83 14.94
C SER A 301 -29.88 -24.13 15.27
N GLY A 302 -30.61 -25.25 15.22
CA GLY A 302 -30.02 -26.59 15.32
C GLY A 302 -29.10 -26.94 14.14
N ALA A 303 -29.15 -26.15 13.06
CA ALA A 303 -28.21 -26.24 11.93
C ALA A 303 -26.88 -25.51 12.18
N ASP A 304 -26.78 -24.69 13.24
CA ASP A 304 -25.55 -23.99 13.58
C ASP A 304 -24.45 -24.95 14.00
N ARG A 305 -23.22 -24.69 13.56
CA ARG A 305 -22.05 -25.53 13.82
C ARG A 305 -20.92 -24.67 14.35
N LEU A 306 -20.24 -25.15 15.38
CA LEU A 306 -19.03 -24.58 15.94
C LEU A 306 -17.93 -25.63 15.92
N THR A 307 -16.75 -25.28 15.44
CA THR A 307 -15.59 -26.16 15.38
C THR A 307 -14.39 -25.42 15.92
N TYR A 308 -13.76 -25.97 16.96
CA TYR A 308 -12.47 -25.51 17.44
C TYR A 308 -11.35 -26.22 16.68
N TYR A 309 -10.27 -25.51 16.43
CA TYR A 309 -9.05 -25.98 15.80
C TYR A 309 -7.87 -25.47 16.63
N GLY A 310 -7.18 -26.40 17.29
CA GLY A 310 -6.04 -26.08 18.14
C GLY A 310 -5.60 -27.24 19.00
N GLY A 311 -4.54 -27.00 19.77
CA GLY A 311 -3.90 -27.94 20.69
C GLY A 311 -4.11 -27.57 22.15
N GLU A 312 -3.25 -28.07 23.04
CA GLU A 312 -3.29 -27.68 24.46
C GLU A 312 -2.72 -26.27 24.70
N GLY A 313 -1.94 -25.75 23.74
CA GLY A 313 -1.37 -24.40 23.76
C GLY A 313 -2.32 -23.29 23.29
N ASP A 314 -1.72 -22.18 22.85
CA ASP A 314 -2.39 -21.05 22.20
C ASP A 314 -2.30 -21.19 20.68
N ASP A 315 -3.45 -21.28 20.02
CA ASP A 315 -3.68 -21.22 18.59
C ASP A 315 -4.36 -19.89 18.22
N THR A 316 -3.86 -19.24 17.17
CA THR A 316 -4.40 -17.97 16.69
C THR A 316 -5.11 -18.12 15.35
N ALA A 317 -5.95 -17.15 15.01
CA ALA A 317 -6.52 -17.01 13.68
C ALA A 317 -6.09 -15.64 13.13
N ALA A 318 -5.24 -15.63 12.12
CA ALA A 318 -4.74 -14.40 11.50
C ALA A 318 -5.68 -13.92 10.38
N ASP A 319 -6.19 -14.84 9.57
CA ASP A 319 -7.10 -14.51 8.47
C ASP A 319 -7.95 -15.73 8.05
N VAL A 320 -9.10 -15.43 7.46
CA VAL A 320 -10.02 -16.41 6.88
C VAL A 320 -10.44 -15.98 5.47
N LYS A 321 -10.59 -16.94 4.58
CA LYS A 321 -11.15 -16.72 3.24
C LYS A 321 -12.12 -17.84 2.89
N VAL A 322 -13.28 -17.47 2.35
CA VAL A 322 -14.25 -18.43 1.83
C VAL A 322 -14.18 -18.43 0.32
N HIS A 323 -13.95 -19.60 -0.27
CA HIS A 323 -13.81 -19.77 -1.70
C HIS A 323 -14.29 -21.17 -2.10
N ASP A 324 -15.09 -21.26 -3.16
CA ASP A 324 -15.62 -22.53 -3.70
C ASP A 324 -16.29 -23.45 -2.64
N GLY A 325 -17.07 -22.85 -1.74
CA GLY A 325 -17.75 -23.58 -0.66
C GLY A 325 -16.81 -24.14 0.43
N LYS A 326 -15.53 -23.73 0.41
CA LYS A 326 -14.53 -24.07 1.42
C LYS A 326 -14.09 -22.84 2.18
N VAL A 327 -13.77 -23.05 3.44
CA VAL A 327 -13.22 -22.04 4.32
C VAL A 327 -11.74 -22.36 4.51
N TRP A 328 -10.90 -21.36 4.27
CA TRP A 328 -9.48 -21.43 4.48
C TRP A 328 -9.13 -20.55 5.67
N LEU A 329 -8.45 -21.12 6.66
CA LEU A 329 -8.08 -20.46 7.90
C LEU A 329 -6.57 -20.60 8.11
N THR A 330 -5.91 -19.52 8.52
CA THR A 330 -4.47 -19.54 8.83
C THR A 330 -4.17 -18.80 10.12
N GLY A 331 -3.05 -19.17 10.74
CA GLY A 331 -2.58 -18.54 11.97
C GLY A 331 -1.36 -19.26 12.53
N VAL A 332 -1.08 -19.02 13.81
CA VAL A 332 -0.05 -19.74 14.57
C VAL A 332 -0.72 -20.90 15.30
N SER A 333 -0.11 -22.09 15.26
CA SER A 333 -0.66 -23.28 15.90
C SER A 333 0.13 -23.71 17.14
N ASP A 334 -0.63 -24.07 18.17
CA ASP A 334 -0.23 -24.80 19.37
C ASP A 334 1.06 -24.25 19.97
N ARG A 335 1.00 -22.96 20.31
CA ARG A 335 2.11 -22.24 20.94
C ARG A 335 2.07 -22.46 22.45
N PRO A 336 3.19 -22.80 23.12
CA PRO A 336 3.18 -23.03 24.56
C PRO A 336 2.61 -21.84 25.35
N LEU A 337 1.81 -22.12 26.38
CA LEU A 337 1.23 -21.09 27.24
C LEU A 337 2.33 -20.23 27.87
N GLY A 338 2.20 -18.91 27.75
CA GLY A 338 3.19 -17.96 28.26
C GLY A 338 4.47 -17.84 27.42
N ALA A 339 4.50 -18.40 26.20
CA ALA A 339 5.61 -18.25 25.28
C ALA A 339 5.94 -16.77 24.99
N LYS A 340 7.23 -16.44 25.02
CA LYS A 340 7.77 -15.11 24.73
C LYS A 340 7.79 -14.86 23.23
N LYS A 341 7.81 -13.58 22.82
CA LYS A 341 7.75 -13.13 21.42
C LYS A 341 8.71 -13.88 20.47
N ASP A 342 9.91 -14.19 20.97
CA ASP A 342 11.01 -14.79 20.21
C ASP A 342 11.03 -16.33 20.29
N ASP A 343 10.15 -16.92 21.08
CA ASP A 343 9.99 -18.38 21.12
C ASP A 343 9.47 -18.88 19.76
N PRO A 344 9.86 -20.10 19.33
CA PRO A 344 9.47 -20.64 18.03
C PRO A 344 7.96 -20.65 17.80
N THR A 345 7.57 -20.47 16.55
CA THR A 345 6.17 -20.50 16.11
C THR A 345 6.00 -21.40 14.89
N ARG A 346 4.87 -22.10 14.84
CA ARG A 346 4.44 -22.92 13.71
C ARG A 346 3.24 -22.26 13.06
N GLY A 347 3.31 -22.01 11.76
CA GLY A 347 2.17 -21.56 10.99
C GLY A 347 1.28 -22.75 10.64
N TYR A 348 0.00 -22.50 10.42
CA TYR A 348 -0.92 -23.51 9.86
C TYR A 348 -1.81 -22.93 8.76
N LEU A 349 -2.30 -23.82 7.91
CA LEU A 349 -3.37 -23.58 6.96
C LEU A 349 -4.34 -24.75 7.10
N ALA A 350 -5.59 -24.44 7.40
CA ALA A 350 -6.67 -25.42 7.51
C ALA A 350 -7.72 -25.12 6.44
N ARG A 351 -8.27 -26.17 5.84
CA ARG A 351 -9.43 -26.12 4.96
C ARG A 351 -10.59 -26.83 5.62
N LEU A 352 -11.69 -26.12 5.75
CA LEU A 352 -12.93 -26.60 6.34
C LEU A 352 -14.06 -26.55 5.32
N ASP A 353 -15.03 -27.44 5.48
CA ASP A 353 -16.27 -27.38 4.73
C ASP A 353 -17.18 -26.28 5.28
N ALA A 354 -17.63 -25.36 4.41
CA ALA A 354 -18.39 -24.18 4.81
C ALA A 354 -19.80 -24.48 5.34
N GLN A 355 -20.34 -25.67 5.10
CA GLN A 355 -21.68 -26.05 5.54
C GLN A 355 -21.64 -26.86 6.85
N THR A 356 -20.72 -27.81 6.94
CA THR A 356 -20.65 -28.75 8.06
C THR A 356 -19.69 -28.30 9.16
N GLY A 357 -18.74 -27.42 8.83
CA GLY A 357 -17.64 -27.03 9.71
C GLY A 357 -16.58 -28.10 9.92
N GLN A 358 -16.65 -29.22 9.20
CA GLN A 358 -15.64 -30.27 9.29
C GLN A 358 -14.31 -29.80 8.72
N VAL A 359 -13.22 -30.06 9.46
CA VAL A 359 -11.85 -29.86 8.97
C VAL A 359 -11.54 -30.98 7.98
N GLU A 360 -11.38 -30.64 6.71
CA GLU A 360 -11.13 -31.62 5.64
C GLU A 360 -9.65 -31.87 5.41
N TRP A 361 -8.83 -30.85 5.69
CA TRP A 361 -7.40 -30.86 5.47
C TRP A 361 -6.74 -29.80 6.32
N SER A 362 -5.54 -30.08 6.84
CA SER A 362 -4.69 -29.07 7.44
C SER A 362 -3.22 -29.40 7.23
N GLN A 363 -2.39 -28.37 7.25
CA GLN A 363 -0.94 -28.48 7.19
C GLN A 363 -0.31 -27.42 8.09
N THR A 364 0.74 -27.82 8.81
CA THR A 364 1.58 -26.91 9.59
C THR A 364 2.96 -26.77 8.96
N TRP A 365 3.63 -25.65 9.21
CA TRP A 365 4.99 -25.41 8.74
C TRP A 365 5.79 -24.53 9.71
N THR A 366 7.11 -24.59 9.57
CA THR A 366 8.07 -23.71 10.22
C THR A 366 8.86 -22.96 9.15
N ALA A 367 9.31 -21.74 9.45
CA ALA A 367 10.20 -21.00 8.56
C ALA A 367 11.64 -20.98 9.10
N ALA A 368 12.54 -20.28 8.41
CA ALA A 368 13.89 -20.02 8.90
C ALA A 368 13.83 -19.44 10.34
N GLU A 369 14.80 -19.84 11.17
CA GLU A 369 14.86 -19.44 12.59
C GLU A 369 13.69 -19.94 13.46
N GLY A 370 12.86 -20.84 12.93
CA GLY A 370 11.72 -21.40 13.67
C GLY A 370 10.56 -20.42 13.86
N GLN A 371 10.46 -19.37 13.02
CA GLN A 371 9.43 -18.33 13.12
C GLN A 371 8.48 -18.37 11.91
N ALA A 372 7.37 -19.12 12.00
CA ALA A 372 6.30 -19.07 11.01
C ALA A 372 5.05 -18.40 11.61
N LYS A 373 4.80 -17.14 11.20
CA LYS A 373 3.65 -16.33 11.62
C LYS A 373 2.91 -15.82 10.38
N PRO A 374 1.91 -16.57 9.86
CA PRO A 374 1.06 -16.10 8.78
C PRO A 374 0.35 -14.81 9.22
N LEU A 375 0.31 -13.81 8.33
CA LEU A 375 -0.27 -12.50 8.62
C LEU A 375 -1.58 -12.24 7.88
N ALA A 376 -1.71 -12.79 6.67
CA ALA A 376 -2.88 -12.63 5.83
C ALA A 376 -2.99 -13.83 4.88
N LEU A 377 -4.19 -14.03 4.34
CA LEU A 377 -4.51 -15.10 3.41
C LEU A 377 -5.23 -14.53 2.19
N THR A 378 -4.88 -15.01 1.00
CA THR A 378 -5.62 -14.73 -0.22
C THR A 378 -5.84 -16.04 -0.97
N VAL A 379 -7.05 -16.24 -1.46
CA VAL A 379 -7.43 -17.42 -2.25
C VAL A 379 -8.00 -16.92 -3.57
N SER A 380 -7.47 -17.43 -4.67
CA SER A 380 -7.95 -17.11 -6.01
C SER A 380 -8.20 -18.39 -6.80
N SER A 381 -9.24 -18.36 -7.63
CA SER A 381 -9.54 -19.43 -8.57
C SER A 381 -8.57 -19.37 -9.76
N GLY A 382 -8.19 -20.53 -10.30
CA GLY A 382 -7.40 -20.58 -11.54
C GLY A 382 -5.89 -20.33 -11.39
N GLY A 383 -5.37 -20.03 -10.20
CA GLY A 383 -3.95 -19.65 -9.95
C GLY A 383 -2.86 -20.68 -10.31
N ALA A 384 -3.22 -21.83 -10.87
CA ALA A 384 -2.30 -22.85 -11.38
C ALA A 384 -2.48 -23.04 -12.89
N SER A 385 -2.01 -22.09 -13.70
CA SER A 385 -2.06 -22.19 -15.16
C SER A 385 -0.69 -22.45 -15.78
N VAL A 386 -0.68 -22.80 -17.07
CA VAL A 386 0.56 -22.85 -17.87
C VAL A 386 1.22 -21.46 -17.96
N LEU A 387 0.44 -20.38 -17.84
CA LEU A 387 0.96 -19.01 -17.88
C LEU A 387 1.85 -18.72 -16.66
N ASP A 388 1.46 -19.17 -15.47
CA ASP A 388 2.26 -19.02 -14.24
C ASP A 388 3.60 -19.77 -14.36
N ARG A 389 3.60 -20.95 -15.02
CA ARG A 389 4.83 -21.70 -15.33
C ARG A 389 5.74 -21.00 -16.34
N LEU A 390 5.19 -20.11 -17.17
CA LEU A 390 5.93 -19.29 -18.13
C LEU A 390 6.25 -17.90 -17.57
N GLY A 391 5.87 -17.60 -16.32
CA GLY A 391 6.04 -16.27 -15.73
C GLY A 391 5.18 -15.19 -16.39
N LEU A 392 4.06 -15.58 -17.01
CA LEU A 392 3.10 -14.68 -17.63
C LEU A 392 1.89 -14.49 -16.69
N PRO A 393 1.45 -13.24 -16.45
CA PRO A 393 0.30 -12.99 -15.60
C PRO A 393 -0.99 -13.55 -16.22
N GLN A 394 -1.94 -13.93 -15.36
CA GLN A 394 -3.30 -14.23 -15.79
C GLN A 394 -4.09 -12.93 -16.03
N GLY A 395 -5.10 -12.97 -16.90
CA GLY A 395 -5.93 -11.82 -17.26
C GLY A 395 -5.67 -11.27 -18.67
N GLU A 396 -6.39 -10.22 -19.05
CA GLU A 396 -6.13 -9.53 -20.32
C GLU A 396 -4.74 -8.89 -20.29
N ILE A 397 -3.92 -9.19 -21.31
CA ILE A 397 -2.68 -8.47 -21.54
C ILE A 397 -3.05 -7.09 -22.09
N ASP A 398 -3.19 -6.13 -21.19
CA ASP A 398 -3.38 -4.74 -21.58
C ASP A 398 -2.10 -4.27 -22.30
N GLN A 399 -2.24 -3.89 -23.58
CA GLN A 399 -1.16 -3.26 -24.33
C GLN A 399 -1.03 -1.83 -23.82
N SER A 400 -0.41 -1.69 -22.64
CA SER A 400 -0.41 -0.49 -21.82
C SER A 400 -0.38 0.81 -22.62
N ASP A 401 -1.45 1.59 -22.52
CA ASP A 401 -1.42 3.00 -22.82
C ASP A 401 -0.29 3.67 -22.01
N SER A 402 0.31 4.71 -22.58
CA SER A 402 1.41 5.43 -21.92
C SER A 402 0.98 5.94 -20.55
N LYS A 403 1.70 5.58 -19.48
CA LYS A 403 1.37 6.00 -18.09
C LYS A 403 1.29 7.52 -17.96
N ALA A 404 0.29 8.02 -17.24
CA ALA A 404 0.18 9.43 -16.95
C ALA A 404 1.30 9.89 -15.98
N LEU A 405 1.74 11.14 -16.07
CA LEU A 405 2.83 11.73 -15.30
C LEU A 405 2.45 11.88 -13.83
N VAL A 406 1.17 12.16 -13.55
CA VAL A 406 0.64 12.21 -12.19
C VAL A 406 0.62 10.83 -11.53
N ASP A 407 0.63 9.76 -12.32
CA ASP A 407 0.69 8.37 -11.84
C ASP A 407 2.15 7.90 -11.68
N ALA A 408 3.05 8.38 -12.54
CA ALA A 408 4.44 7.94 -12.59
C ALA A 408 5.40 8.79 -11.75
N THR A 409 4.98 9.96 -11.28
CA THR A 409 5.85 10.95 -10.61
C THR A 409 5.13 11.65 -9.46
N ALA A 410 5.84 12.46 -8.67
CA ALA A 410 5.26 13.15 -7.53
C ALA A 410 4.47 14.43 -7.91
N VAL A 411 4.35 14.76 -9.20
CA VAL A 411 3.61 15.93 -9.68
C VAL A 411 2.12 15.71 -9.66
N ARG A 412 1.36 16.79 -9.51
CA ARG A 412 -0.09 16.82 -9.56
C ARG A 412 -0.57 17.62 -10.76
N ALA A 413 -1.82 17.39 -11.16
CA ALA A 413 -2.48 18.23 -12.15
C ALA A 413 -2.50 19.69 -11.66
N GLY A 414 -2.00 20.61 -12.48
CA GLY A 414 -1.84 22.02 -12.15
C GLY A 414 -0.43 22.43 -11.73
N ASP A 415 0.46 21.49 -11.45
CA ASP A 415 1.89 21.78 -11.29
C ASP A 415 2.49 22.23 -12.62
N ARG A 416 3.50 23.09 -12.59
CA ARG A 416 4.10 23.67 -13.80
C ARG A 416 5.56 24.02 -13.65
N PHE A 417 6.22 24.19 -14.78
CA PHE A 417 7.54 24.82 -14.90
C PHE A 417 7.57 25.69 -16.16
N TYR A 418 8.64 26.46 -16.34
CA TYR A 418 8.76 27.35 -17.49
C TYR A 418 9.91 26.91 -18.41
N VAL A 419 9.68 27.01 -19.72
CA VAL A 419 10.72 26.86 -20.74
C VAL A 419 10.97 28.23 -21.36
N GLN A 420 12.20 28.71 -21.27
CA GLN A 420 12.61 29.96 -21.90
C GLN A 420 13.20 29.69 -23.28
N ASN A 421 12.59 30.27 -24.30
CA ASN A 421 13.13 30.27 -25.65
C ASN A 421 14.33 31.23 -25.72
N PRO A 422 15.55 30.79 -26.10
CA PRO A 422 16.74 31.63 -26.05
C PRO A 422 16.78 32.70 -27.16
N ALA A 423 16.04 32.53 -28.25
CA ALA A 423 16.01 33.48 -29.35
C ALA A 423 15.10 34.68 -29.06
N THR A 424 14.08 34.49 -28.21
CA THR A 424 13.07 35.52 -27.90
C THR A 424 13.08 35.97 -26.44
N GLY A 425 13.75 35.22 -25.56
CA GLY A 425 13.70 35.43 -24.11
C GLY A 425 12.36 35.09 -23.46
N ARG A 426 11.35 34.69 -24.25
CA ARG A 426 9.99 34.41 -23.78
C ARG A 426 9.95 33.14 -22.95
N GLN A 427 9.36 33.23 -21.76
CA GLN A 427 9.04 32.08 -20.92
C GLN A 427 7.64 31.57 -21.25
N THR A 428 7.53 30.27 -21.47
CA THR A 428 6.25 29.58 -21.72
C THR A 428 6.04 28.55 -20.61
N ALA A 429 4.88 28.61 -19.96
CA ALA A 429 4.52 27.63 -18.94
C ALA A 429 4.21 26.27 -19.57
N VAL A 430 4.77 25.22 -18.99
CA VAL A 430 4.41 23.82 -19.23
C VAL A 430 3.65 23.35 -18.00
N THR A 431 2.32 23.36 -18.09
CA THR A 431 1.42 22.89 -17.03
C THR A 431 1.10 21.41 -17.22
N ILE A 432 1.23 20.65 -16.15
CA ILE A 432 0.89 19.23 -16.10
C ILE A 432 -0.62 19.06 -15.93
N GLU A 433 -1.22 18.28 -16.83
CA GLU A 433 -2.62 17.89 -16.79
C GLU A 433 -2.78 16.47 -16.24
N ALA A 434 -3.97 16.13 -15.74
CA ALA A 434 -4.24 14.85 -15.09
C ALA A 434 -3.99 13.63 -16.00
N LYS A 435 -4.04 13.80 -17.33
CA LYS A 435 -3.82 12.74 -18.31
C LYS A 435 -2.54 12.92 -19.13
N ASP A 436 -1.67 13.86 -18.75
CA ASP A 436 -0.41 14.00 -19.46
C ASP A 436 0.45 12.76 -19.29
N THR A 437 1.15 12.32 -20.33
CA THR A 437 2.10 11.20 -20.32
C THR A 437 3.50 11.71 -20.62
N LEU A 438 4.54 10.87 -20.56
CA LEU A 438 5.89 11.26 -21.00
C LEU A 438 5.88 11.77 -22.45
N GLN A 439 5.02 11.21 -23.31
CA GLN A 439 4.85 11.61 -24.71
C GLN A 439 4.21 12.98 -24.83
N SER A 440 3.15 13.26 -24.07
CA SER A 440 2.50 14.58 -24.13
C SER A 440 3.40 15.66 -23.52
N LEU A 441 4.11 15.36 -22.42
CA LEU A 441 5.08 16.27 -21.83
C LEU A 441 6.26 16.54 -22.76
N ALA A 442 6.80 15.52 -23.44
CA ALA A 442 7.84 15.71 -24.45
C ALA A 442 7.39 16.74 -25.50
N ARG A 443 6.16 16.58 -26.02
CA ARG A 443 5.57 17.51 -26.98
C ARG A 443 5.40 18.91 -26.39
N LYS A 444 4.92 19.04 -25.15
CA LYS A 444 4.76 20.33 -24.46
C LYS A 444 6.09 21.06 -24.31
N ILE A 445 7.15 20.36 -23.92
CA ILE A 445 8.51 20.93 -23.80
C ILE A 445 9.04 21.39 -25.15
N GLU A 446 8.90 20.57 -26.19
CA GLU A 446 9.32 20.95 -27.55
C GLU A 446 8.58 22.19 -28.03
N LEU A 447 7.26 22.27 -27.87
CA LEU A 447 6.46 23.43 -28.24
C LEU A 447 6.84 24.68 -27.43
N ALA A 448 6.96 24.56 -26.10
CA ALA A 448 7.29 25.66 -25.20
C ALA A 448 8.71 26.23 -25.49
N SER A 449 9.64 25.38 -25.93
CA SER A 449 10.97 25.81 -26.39
C SER A 449 10.97 26.49 -27.77
N GLY A 450 9.85 26.54 -28.49
CA GLY A 450 9.81 26.92 -29.90
C GLY A 450 10.51 25.91 -30.83
N ARG A 451 10.51 24.63 -30.43
CA ARG A 451 11.23 23.49 -31.03
C ARG A 451 12.76 23.59 -30.96
N HIS A 452 13.29 24.37 -30.01
CA HIS A 452 14.74 24.45 -29.77
C HIS A 452 15.29 23.24 -29.00
N LEU A 453 14.42 22.51 -28.33
CA LEU A 453 14.73 21.22 -27.71
C LEU A 453 14.16 20.08 -28.56
N LYS A 454 14.86 18.94 -28.52
CA LYS A 454 14.41 17.63 -28.98
C LYS A 454 14.24 16.75 -27.75
N VAL A 455 13.03 16.23 -27.56
CA VAL A 455 12.69 15.42 -26.39
C VAL A 455 12.30 14.03 -26.84
N THR A 456 13.06 13.04 -26.38
CA THR A 456 12.85 11.63 -26.72
C THR A 456 12.62 10.82 -25.46
N ILE A 457 11.88 9.72 -25.56
CA ILE A 457 11.69 8.79 -24.45
C ILE A 457 12.66 7.63 -24.63
N LYS A 458 13.51 7.39 -23.64
CA LYS A 458 14.41 6.24 -23.57
C LYS A 458 13.86 5.24 -22.57
N THR A 459 13.93 3.96 -22.90
CA THR A 459 13.57 2.86 -21.98
C THR A 459 14.85 2.17 -21.56
N ASP A 460 15.21 2.28 -20.29
CA ASP A 460 16.33 1.53 -19.72
C ASP A 460 15.81 0.21 -19.19
N ARG A 461 16.31 -0.90 -19.73
CA ARG A 461 16.03 -2.23 -19.20
C ARG A 461 17.09 -2.54 -18.15
N ASP A 462 16.65 -2.85 -16.93
CA ASP A 462 17.56 -3.26 -15.87
C ASP A 462 17.90 -4.75 -16.07
N TYR A 463 19.19 -5.07 -15.99
CA TYR A 463 19.70 -6.43 -16.08
C TYR A 463 20.31 -6.79 -14.73
N LEU A 464 19.73 -7.78 -14.05
CA LEU A 464 20.39 -8.40 -12.91
C LEU A 464 21.21 -9.58 -13.40
N THR A 465 22.54 -9.50 -13.24
CA THR A 465 23.40 -10.68 -13.26
C THR A 465 23.27 -11.40 -11.92
N GLY A 466 22.69 -12.59 -11.92
CA GLY A 466 22.62 -13.45 -10.73
C GLY A 466 24.01 -13.91 -10.28
N MET A 467 24.11 -14.45 -9.06
CA MET A 467 25.36 -14.98 -8.49
C MET A 467 25.97 -16.17 -9.29
N ASP A 468 25.22 -16.74 -10.24
CA ASP A 468 25.69 -17.79 -11.16
C ASP A 468 26.12 -17.24 -12.54
N GLY A 469 26.17 -15.91 -12.71
CA GLY A 469 26.52 -15.25 -13.98
C GLY A 469 25.39 -15.20 -15.03
N ASP A 470 24.20 -15.70 -14.69
CA ASP A 470 23.05 -15.67 -15.60
C ASP A 470 22.36 -14.28 -15.56
N THR A 471 22.13 -13.71 -16.74
CA THR A 471 21.58 -12.35 -16.88
C THR A 471 20.08 -12.45 -17.04
N ARG A 472 19.31 -12.05 -16.02
CA ARG A 472 17.85 -12.07 -16.05
C ARG A 472 17.30 -10.67 -16.28
N VAL A 473 16.31 -10.58 -17.16
CA VAL A 473 15.56 -9.34 -17.42
C VAL A 473 14.53 -9.19 -16.29
N THR A 474 14.75 -8.21 -15.43
CA THR A 474 13.82 -7.88 -14.35
C THR A 474 13.21 -6.51 -14.63
N SER A 475 11.88 -6.45 -14.69
CA SER A 475 11.04 -5.27 -14.98
C SER A 475 10.83 -4.90 -16.45
N GLY A 476 9.60 -4.51 -16.78
CA GLY A 476 9.33 -3.64 -17.91
C GLY A 476 10.08 -2.32 -17.68
N GLY A 477 11.13 -2.09 -18.48
CA GLY A 477 12.15 -1.07 -18.22
C GLY A 477 11.65 0.34 -17.89
N VAL A 478 12.48 1.10 -17.18
CA VAL A 478 12.18 2.47 -16.76
C VAL A 478 12.21 3.40 -17.97
N GLN A 479 11.09 4.08 -18.25
CA GLN A 479 11.02 5.12 -19.27
C GLN A 479 11.47 6.47 -18.71
N ARG A 480 12.38 7.16 -19.42
CA ARG A 480 12.93 8.48 -19.03
C ARG A 480 12.90 9.46 -20.20
N LEU A 481 12.73 10.75 -19.90
CA LEU A 481 12.90 11.82 -20.90
C LEU A 481 14.38 12.11 -21.14
N SER A 482 14.78 12.07 -22.39
CA SER A 482 16.07 12.55 -22.89
C SER A 482 15.83 13.86 -23.62
N ILE A 483 16.13 14.98 -22.95
CA ILE A 483 16.00 16.34 -23.48
C ILE A 483 17.37 16.80 -23.98
N THR A 484 17.45 17.16 -25.25
CA THR A 484 18.68 17.65 -25.89
C THR A 484 18.38 18.88 -26.72
N SER A 485 19.39 19.66 -27.12
CA SER A 485 19.21 20.68 -28.15
C SER A 485 18.79 20.02 -29.46
N ALA A 486 17.78 20.56 -30.13
CA ALA A 486 17.47 20.16 -31.49
C ALA A 486 18.64 20.47 -32.43
N ASP A 487 18.79 19.68 -33.48
CA ASP A 487 19.93 19.78 -34.41
C ASP A 487 20.05 21.20 -34.99
N GLY A 488 21.24 21.77 -34.86
CA GLY A 488 21.54 23.14 -35.31
C GLY A 488 20.93 24.27 -34.47
N ARG A 489 20.37 23.99 -33.28
CA ARG A 489 19.76 25.01 -32.41
C ARG A 489 20.54 25.20 -31.11
N ALA A 490 20.49 26.43 -30.57
CA ALA A 490 21.25 26.83 -29.39
C ALA A 490 20.82 26.12 -28.10
N GLY A 491 19.57 25.62 -27.99
CA GLY A 491 19.05 25.01 -26.75
C GLY A 491 17.87 25.77 -26.14
N ALA A 492 17.57 25.55 -24.86
CA ALA A 492 16.60 26.34 -24.08
C ALA A 492 16.88 26.24 -22.58
N VAL A 493 16.30 27.13 -21.77
CA VAL A 493 16.44 27.10 -20.30
C VAL A 493 15.18 26.52 -19.67
N LEU A 494 15.33 25.55 -18.77
CA LEU A 494 14.27 25.10 -17.86
C LEU A 494 14.32 25.92 -16.57
N ILE A 495 13.18 26.47 -16.17
CA ILE A 495 13.04 27.35 -15.01
C ILE A 495 11.97 26.74 -14.08
N PRO A 496 12.20 26.68 -12.75
CA PRO A 496 11.22 26.14 -11.79
C PRO A 496 9.88 26.85 -11.82
N GLY A 497 8.81 26.14 -11.45
CA GLY A 497 7.49 26.71 -11.17
C GLY A 497 7.42 27.48 -9.84
N GLU A 498 6.24 28.01 -9.50
CA GLU A 498 6.06 28.69 -8.22
C GLU A 498 6.15 27.73 -7.03
N GLY A 499 6.51 28.24 -5.84
CA GLY A 499 6.61 27.45 -4.61
C GLY A 499 5.33 26.66 -4.31
N GLY A 500 5.47 25.35 -4.11
CA GLY A 500 4.36 24.42 -3.90
C GLY A 500 3.65 23.92 -5.16
N ARG A 501 4.04 24.41 -6.36
CA ARG A 501 3.52 23.97 -7.68
C ARG A 501 4.63 23.72 -8.70
N ASP A 502 5.90 23.65 -8.27
CA ASP A 502 7.03 23.37 -9.15
C ASP A 502 7.05 21.91 -9.60
N ALA A 503 6.86 21.71 -10.91
CA ALA A 503 6.87 20.38 -11.50
C ALA A 503 8.29 19.84 -11.76
N LEU A 504 9.35 20.67 -11.82
CA LEU A 504 10.69 20.16 -12.16
C LEU A 504 11.20 19.13 -11.13
N ALA A 505 11.09 19.46 -9.85
CA ALA A 505 11.48 18.56 -8.77
C ALA A 505 10.65 17.26 -8.77
N GLY A 506 9.34 17.37 -8.97
CA GLY A 506 8.44 16.21 -9.02
C GLY A 506 8.68 15.30 -10.24
N LEU A 507 9.14 15.85 -11.37
CA LEU A 507 9.53 15.12 -12.58
C LEU A 507 10.97 14.61 -12.56
N GLY A 508 11.75 14.91 -11.51
CA GLY A 508 13.18 14.59 -11.45
C GLY A 508 14.04 15.35 -12.47
N LEU A 509 13.57 16.50 -12.96
CA LEU A 509 14.30 17.37 -13.89
C LEU A 509 15.04 18.47 -13.13
N THR A 510 16.25 18.80 -13.58
CA THR A 510 17.04 19.89 -12.99
C THR A 510 16.83 21.19 -13.78
N PRO A 511 16.57 22.33 -13.12
CA PRO A 511 16.53 23.62 -13.80
C PRO A 511 17.90 23.98 -14.38
N GLY A 512 17.91 24.73 -15.48
CA GLY A 512 19.15 25.16 -16.14
C GLY A 512 19.08 25.15 -17.66
N PHE A 513 20.18 25.54 -18.28
CA PHE A 513 20.31 25.59 -19.74
C PHE A 513 20.60 24.21 -20.32
N ILE A 514 19.83 23.83 -21.34
CA ILE A 514 19.99 22.61 -22.11
C ILE A 514 20.39 23.01 -23.53
N GLY A 515 21.68 22.86 -23.85
CA GLY A 515 22.26 23.19 -25.15
C GLY A 515 23.64 22.57 -25.32
N LYS A 516 24.20 22.62 -26.53
CA LYS A 516 25.61 22.24 -26.74
C LYS A 516 26.49 23.25 -25.99
N SER A 517 27.26 22.76 -25.01
CA SER A 517 28.36 23.53 -24.44
C SER A 517 29.47 23.62 -25.50
N ALA A 518 30.08 24.80 -25.68
CA ALA A 518 31.20 24.97 -26.60
C ALA A 518 32.47 24.22 -26.15
N ASP A 519 32.45 23.62 -24.95
CA ASP A 519 33.59 22.99 -24.30
C ASP A 519 33.06 21.86 -23.37
N ASP A 520 33.18 20.59 -23.78
CA ASP A 520 32.74 19.41 -23.00
C ASP A 520 33.46 19.27 -21.64
N LYS A 521 34.43 20.17 -21.35
CA LYS A 521 35.17 20.27 -20.10
C LYS A 521 34.63 21.30 -19.11
N LYS A 522 33.70 22.18 -19.52
CA LYS A 522 33.17 23.25 -18.66
C LYS A 522 31.73 22.97 -18.27
N LYS A 523 31.51 22.73 -16.98
CA LYS A 523 30.18 22.72 -16.37
C LYS A 523 29.79 24.15 -16.01
N THR A 524 28.70 24.65 -16.59
CA THR A 524 28.14 25.97 -16.25
C THR A 524 27.11 25.80 -15.13
N PHE A 525 27.26 26.57 -14.05
CA PHE A 525 26.33 26.59 -12.93
C PHE A 525 25.62 27.95 -12.88
N GLY A 526 24.30 27.95 -12.95
CA GLY A 526 23.50 29.15 -12.77
C GLY A 526 23.26 29.41 -11.28
N VAL A 527 23.60 30.61 -10.80
CA VAL A 527 23.39 31.01 -9.39
C VAL A 527 21.96 31.52 -9.16
N ASP A 528 21.23 31.87 -10.23
CA ASP A 528 19.81 32.24 -10.27
C ASP A 528 19.36 33.22 -9.15
N LEU A 529 20.11 34.31 -9.01
CA LEU A 529 19.75 35.43 -8.13
C LEU A 529 18.83 36.40 -8.89
N SER A 530 17.57 36.51 -8.43
CA SER A 530 16.59 37.40 -9.03
C SER A 530 16.89 38.87 -8.74
N PRO A 531 16.78 39.78 -9.73
CA PRO A 531 16.89 41.22 -9.49
C PRO A 531 15.65 41.81 -8.77
N LEU A 532 14.61 41.01 -8.55
CA LEU A 532 13.37 41.39 -7.85
C LEU A 532 13.39 41.08 -6.34
N LEU A 533 14.53 40.61 -5.83
CA LEU A 533 14.75 40.38 -4.40
C LEU A 533 14.51 41.68 -3.61
N ASN A 534 13.67 41.61 -2.59
CA ASN A 534 13.39 42.75 -1.73
C ASN A 534 13.03 42.30 -0.30
N LEU A 535 13.21 43.21 0.64
CA LEU A 535 13.03 42.96 2.08
C LEU A 535 11.82 43.74 2.65
N SER A 536 10.89 44.14 1.78
CA SER A 536 9.82 45.09 2.13
C SER A 536 8.69 44.49 2.97
N SER A 537 8.60 43.16 3.05
CA SER A 537 7.59 42.44 3.84
C SER A 537 8.17 41.13 4.40
N ALA A 538 7.53 40.58 5.43
CA ALA A 538 7.92 39.29 6.01
C ALA A 538 7.94 38.16 4.97
N GLU A 539 7.00 38.17 4.03
CA GLU A 539 6.93 37.21 2.93
C GLU A 539 8.06 37.41 1.91
N ALA A 540 8.41 38.66 1.60
CA ALA A 540 9.52 38.98 0.71
C ALA A 540 10.89 38.63 1.33
N ILE A 541 11.03 38.79 2.65
CA ILE A 541 12.22 38.38 3.42
C ILE A 541 12.39 36.85 3.37
N ALA A 542 11.31 36.08 3.59
CA ALA A 542 11.36 34.63 3.50
C ALA A 542 11.76 34.15 2.09
N LYS A 543 11.12 34.70 1.04
CA LYS A 543 11.47 34.41 -0.36
C LYS A 543 12.93 34.77 -0.69
N SER A 544 13.41 35.90 -0.19
CA SER A 544 14.78 36.33 -0.41
C SER A 544 15.79 35.43 0.29
N LYS A 545 15.45 34.94 1.49
CA LYS A 545 16.28 33.99 2.23
C LYS A 545 16.42 32.66 1.50
N ASP A 546 15.32 32.12 0.97
CA ASP A 546 15.31 30.83 0.28
C ASP A 546 16.07 30.88 -1.05
N GLN A 547 15.90 31.95 -1.84
CA GLN A 547 16.67 32.15 -3.07
C GLN A 547 18.17 32.32 -2.81
N VAL A 548 18.55 33.04 -1.75
CA VAL A 548 19.97 33.15 -1.36
C VAL A 548 20.54 31.80 -0.93
N GLN A 549 19.77 30.96 -0.23
CA GLN A 549 20.21 29.62 0.15
C GLN A 549 20.41 28.70 -1.07
N LEU A 550 19.53 28.77 -2.07
CA LEU A 550 19.67 28.07 -3.35
C LEU A 550 20.91 28.53 -4.12
N ALA A 551 21.15 29.84 -4.18
CA ALA A 551 22.34 30.42 -4.79
C ALA A 551 23.63 29.94 -4.10
N ILE A 552 23.65 29.90 -2.76
CA ILE A 552 24.79 29.38 -1.99
C ILE A 552 25.00 27.88 -2.25
N LYS A 553 23.92 27.10 -2.37
CA LYS A 553 24.02 25.68 -2.72
C LYS A 553 24.62 25.50 -4.13
N ALA A 554 24.13 26.24 -5.13
CA ALA A 554 24.66 26.22 -6.49
C ALA A 554 26.15 26.56 -6.53
N MET A 555 26.60 27.53 -5.72
CA MET A 555 28.03 27.85 -5.57
C MET A 555 28.82 26.71 -4.91
N ARG A 556 28.26 26.03 -3.91
CA ARG A 556 28.91 24.85 -3.27
C ARG A 556 29.03 23.69 -4.25
N ASP A 557 28.01 23.45 -5.06
CA ASP A 557 28.01 22.39 -6.05
C ASP A 557 28.98 22.71 -7.20
N ALA A 558 29.05 23.99 -7.62
CA ALA A 558 30.08 24.48 -8.53
C ALA A 558 31.49 24.27 -7.96
N TYR A 559 31.70 24.60 -6.68
CA TYR A 559 32.98 24.40 -6.00
C TYR A 559 33.37 22.92 -5.91
N ARG A 560 32.43 22.03 -5.58
CA ARG A 560 32.66 20.57 -5.55
C ARG A 560 32.98 20.02 -6.94
N ALA A 561 32.29 20.52 -7.96
CA ALA A 561 32.50 20.09 -9.35
C ALA A 561 33.84 20.54 -9.94
N LEU A 562 34.53 21.51 -9.33
CA LEU A 562 35.91 21.87 -9.67
C LEU A 562 36.93 20.82 -9.23
N SER A 563 36.54 19.82 -8.43
CA SER A 563 37.44 18.83 -7.81
C SER A 563 38.71 19.49 -7.24
N PRO A 564 38.61 20.44 -6.29
CA PRO A 564 39.79 21.00 -5.66
C PRO A 564 40.41 19.90 -4.79
N GLU A 565 41.28 19.08 -5.38
CA GLU A 565 42.17 18.24 -4.61
C GLU A 565 42.99 19.17 -3.71
N ALA A 566 42.77 19.10 -2.40
CA ALA A 566 43.89 19.29 -1.50
C ALA A 566 44.88 18.17 -1.89
N SER A 567 45.93 18.53 -2.61
CA SER A 567 47.02 17.62 -2.98
C SER A 567 47.47 16.89 -1.72
N LYS A 568 47.01 15.66 -1.52
CA LYS A 568 47.56 14.83 -0.46
C LYS A 568 49.00 14.54 -0.86
N PRO A 569 50.00 14.80 0.00
CA PRO A 569 51.39 14.52 -0.33
C PRO A 569 51.51 13.04 -0.71
N PRO A 570 52.38 12.69 -1.69
CA PRO A 570 52.56 11.31 -2.12
C PRO A 570 52.90 10.45 -0.90
N VAL A 571 52.17 9.35 -0.75
CA VAL A 571 52.45 8.35 0.30
C VAL A 571 53.75 7.65 -0.05
N THR A 572 54.87 8.15 0.49
CA THR A 572 56.16 7.45 0.44
C THR A 572 56.25 6.54 1.66
N GLY A 573 55.86 5.28 1.49
CA GLY A 573 55.94 4.25 2.53
C GLY A 573 55.81 2.86 1.93
N GLN A 574 56.60 1.92 2.44
CA GLN A 574 56.55 0.53 1.99
C GLN A 574 55.17 -0.05 2.31
N ALA A 575 54.50 -0.66 1.33
CA ALA A 575 53.16 -1.23 1.51
C ALA A 575 53.17 -2.26 2.65
N PRO A 576 52.16 -2.27 3.55
CA PRO A 576 52.06 -3.24 4.63
C PRO A 576 52.25 -4.69 4.16
N ALA A 577 52.93 -5.50 4.97
CA ALA A 577 53.30 -6.87 4.62
C ALA A 577 52.11 -7.74 4.16
N TYR A 578 50.90 -7.51 4.70
CA TYR A 578 49.70 -8.23 4.29
C TYR A 578 49.27 -7.92 2.85
N LEU A 579 49.42 -6.68 2.38
CA LEU A 579 49.11 -6.30 0.99
C LEU A 579 50.17 -6.84 0.02
N GLN A 580 51.44 -6.90 0.44
CA GLN A 580 52.49 -7.55 -0.36
C GLN A 580 52.24 -9.06 -0.48
N ALA A 581 51.82 -9.72 0.61
CA ALA A 581 51.43 -11.12 0.59
C ALA A 581 50.20 -11.38 -0.30
N GLN A 582 49.22 -10.48 -0.26
CA GLN A 582 48.03 -10.56 -1.10
C GLN A 582 48.38 -10.39 -2.59
N LEU A 583 49.28 -9.45 -2.91
CA LEU A 583 49.77 -9.25 -4.27
C LEU A 583 50.55 -10.47 -4.77
N ALA A 584 51.41 -11.06 -3.94
CA ALA A 584 52.13 -12.28 -4.28
C ALA A 584 51.17 -13.46 -4.56
N ASN A 585 50.09 -13.58 -3.77
CA ASN A 585 49.05 -14.59 -4.02
C ASN A 585 48.31 -14.35 -5.33
N TYR A 586 47.99 -13.10 -5.67
CA TYR A 586 47.36 -12.78 -6.96
C TYR A 586 48.29 -13.01 -8.14
N GLN A 587 49.58 -12.71 -8.01
CA GLN A 587 50.57 -13.01 -9.04
C GLN A 587 50.79 -14.52 -9.21
N ALA A 588 50.80 -15.29 -8.12
CA ALA A 588 50.86 -16.74 -8.18
C ALA A 588 49.60 -17.35 -8.81
N ALA A 589 48.41 -16.80 -8.51
CA ALA A 589 47.17 -17.20 -9.15
C ALA A 589 47.15 -16.86 -10.64
N LEU A 590 47.64 -15.68 -11.01
CA LEU A 590 47.74 -15.25 -12.39
C LEU A 590 48.72 -16.13 -13.18
N ALA A 591 49.89 -16.43 -12.63
CA ALA A 591 50.86 -17.34 -13.26
C ALA A 591 50.27 -18.75 -13.48
N ARG A 592 49.46 -19.26 -12.55
CA ARG A 592 48.73 -20.53 -12.72
C ARG A 592 47.64 -20.47 -13.79
N LEU A 593 47.07 -19.30 -14.04
CA LEU A 593 46.05 -19.08 -15.07
C LEU A 593 46.66 -18.84 -16.46
N THR A 594 47.88 -18.32 -16.55
CA THR A 594 48.50 -17.94 -17.83
C THR A 594 49.55 -18.94 -18.35
N GLY A 595 49.96 -19.93 -17.55
CA GLY A 595 50.93 -20.96 -17.93
C GLY A 595 52.37 -20.49 -17.86
#